data_AF-A0A7W4VFF4-F1
#
_entry.id   AF-A0A7W4VFF4-F1
#
_cell.length_a   1.000
_cell.length_b   1.000
_cell.length_c   1.000
_cell.angle_alpha   90.00
_cell.angle_beta   90.00
_cell.angle_gamma   90.00
#
_symmetry.space_group_name_H-M   'P 1'
#
loop_
_entity.id
_entity.type
_entity.pdbx_description
1 polymer ?
#
loop_
_entity_poly.entity_id
_entity_poly.type
_entity_poly.pdbx_seq_one_letter_code
_entity_poly.pdbx_strand_id
1 'polypeptide(L)' 'MKITHRPDHAPLRRAAYANVGDQLDAIWKALAALDPATLPPETHAMLEQVQAVKERYPVRKGQASN' A
#
# COMPACT_ATOMS: atom_id res chain seq x y z
N MET A 1 -30.24 -25.54 -23.62
CA MET A 1 -29.82 -24.13 -23.44
C MET A 1 -28.77 -24.11 -22.33
N LYS A 2 -27.49 -23.85 -22.64
CA LYS A 2 -26.43 -23.79 -21.62
C LYS A 2 -26.45 -22.39 -21.01
N ILE A 3 -26.92 -22.27 -19.77
CA ILE A 3 -26.83 -21.04 -19.00
C ILE A 3 -25.38 -20.91 -18.55
N THR A 4 -24.61 -20.03 -19.19
CA THR A 4 -23.24 -19.73 -18.79
C THR A 4 -23.29 -18.73 -17.64
N HIS A 5 -23.28 -19.22 -16.40
CA HIS A 5 -23.16 -18.38 -15.22
C HIS A 5 -21.77 -17.74 -15.21
N ARG A 6 -21.67 -16.45 -15.55
CA ARG A 6 -20.44 -15.68 -15.35
C ARG A 6 -20.37 -15.31 -13.88
N PRO A 7 -19.46 -15.88 -13.09
CA PRO A 7 -19.33 -15.49 -11.69
C PRO A 7 -18.97 -14.00 -11.60
N ASP A 8 -19.52 -13.32 -10.60
CA ASP A 8 -19.10 -11.96 -10.29
C ASP A 8 -17.65 -11.99 -9.78
N HIS A 9 -16.73 -11.47 -10.58
CA HIS A 9 -15.31 -11.46 -10.26
C HIS A 9 -14.91 -10.32 -9.32
N ALA A 10 -15.77 -9.32 -9.08
CA ALA A 10 -15.47 -8.24 -8.14
C ALA A 10 -15.23 -8.74 -6.70
N PRO A 11 -16.12 -9.55 -6.08
CA PRO A 11 -15.89 -10.08 -4.74
C PRO A 11 -14.71 -11.06 -4.70
N LEU A 12 -14.52 -11.87 -5.75
CA LEU A 12 -13.42 -12.82 -5.84
C LEU A 12 -12.05 -12.13 -5.87
N ARG A 13 -11.93 -11.04 -6.62
CA ARG A 13 -10.70 -10.24 -6.66
C ARG A 13 -10.40 -9.59 -5.32
N ARG A 14 -11.41 -9.02 -4.67
CA ARG A 14 -11.25 -8.37 -3.36
C ARG A 14 -10.74 -9.36 -2.31
N ALA A 15 -11.24 -10.60 -2.31
CA ALA A 15 -10.79 -11.64 -1.41
C ALA A 15 -9.36 -12.14 -1.69
N ALA A 16 -8.89 -11.99 -2.93
CA ALA A 16 -7.55 -12.43 -3.35
C ALA A 16 -6.45 -11.38 -3.16
N TYR A 17 -6.81 -10.11 -2.91
CA TYR A 17 -5.81 -9.07 -2.68
C TYR A 17 -5.07 -9.28 -1.36
N ALA A 18 -3.80 -8.84 -1.32
CA ALA A 18 -3.03 -8.76 -0.09
C ALA A 18 -3.72 -7.84 0.94
N ASN A 19 -3.26 -7.85 2.20
CA ASN A 19 -3.78 -6.93 3.19
C ASN A 19 -3.63 -5.48 2.70
N VAL A 20 -4.61 -4.62 3.04
CA VAL A 20 -4.61 -3.22 2.58
C VAL A 20 -3.33 -2.49 3.01
N GLY A 21 -2.80 -2.81 4.20
CA GLY A 21 -1.52 -2.29 4.68
C GLY A 21 -0.35 -2.63 3.75
N ASP A 22 -0.26 -3.86 3.28
CA ASP A 22 0.80 -4.32 2.37
C ASP A 22 0.66 -3.68 0.99
N GLN A 23 -0.58 -3.54 0.50
CA GLN A 23 -0.86 -2.82 -0.76
C GLN A 23 -0.40 -1.36 -0.69
N LEU A 24 -0.75 -0.67 0.40
CA LEU A 24 -0.36 0.72 0.62
C LEU A 24 1.15 0.87 0.82
N ASP A 25 1.80 -0.05 1.56
CA ASP A 25 3.25 -0.05 1.75
C ASP A 25 4.00 -0.23 0.43
N ALA A 26 3.51 -1.10 -0.47
CA ALA A 26 4.07 -1.25 -1.81
C ALA A 26 3.97 0.06 -2.64
N ILE A 27 2.83 0.74 -2.59
CA ILE A 27 2.64 2.05 -3.24
C ILE A 27 3.59 3.09 -2.64
N TRP A 28 3.69 3.16 -1.30
CA TRP A 28 4.58 4.11 -0.63
C TRP A 28 6.05 3.89 -0.96
N LYS A 29 6.50 2.64 -1.03
CA LYS A 29 7.86 2.29 -1.46
C LYS A 29 8.13 2.74 -2.89
N ALA A 30 7.15 2.62 -3.79
CA ALA A 30 7.30 3.09 -5.17
C ALA A 30 7.40 4.63 -5.23
N LEU A 31 6.54 5.34 -4.50
CA LEU A 31 6.56 6.81 -4.45
C LEU A 31 7.85 7.35 -3.82
N ALA A 32 8.36 6.71 -2.76
CA ALA A 32 9.61 7.09 -2.11
C ALA A 32 10.86 6.89 -3.00
N ALA A 33 10.75 6.13 -4.09
CA ALA A 33 11.84 5.91 -5.05
C ALA A 33 11.84 6.93 -6.20
N LEU A 34 10.80 7.76 -6.33
CA LEU A 34 10.74 8.82 -7.33
C LEU A 34 11.55 10.04 -6.90
N ASP A 35 11.90 10.89 -7.86
CA ASP A 35 12.48 12.20 -7.57
C ASP A 35 11.46 13.05 -6.78
N PRO A 36 11.78 13.50 -5.55
CA PRO A 36 10.87 14.32 -4.74
C PRO A 36 10.34 15.55 -5.46
N ALA A 37 11.11 16.15 -6.38
CA ALA A 37 10.69 17.32 -7.14
C ALA A 37 9.55 17.03 -8.13
N THR A 38 9.29 15.76 -8.43
CA THR A 38 8.23 15.31 -9.34
C THR A 38 6.94 14.93 -8.63
N LEU A 39 6.96 14.85 -7.30
CA LEU A 39 5.80 14.46 -6.51
C LEU A 39 4.87 15.67 -6.30
N PRO A 40 3.54 15.46 -6.36
CA PRO A 40 2.59 16.48 -5.94
C PRO A 40 2.84 16.90 -4.48
N PRO A 41 2.65 18.18 -4.12
CA PRO A 41 2.92 18.68 -2.76
C PRO A 41 2.22 17.87 -1.67
N GLU A 42 0.99 17.44 -1.91
CA GLU A 42 0.22 16.63 -0.97
C GLU A 42 0.83 15.23 -0.75
N THR A 43 1.45 14.66 -1.78
CA THR A 43 2.14 13.36 -1.68
C THR A 43 3.42 13.50 -0.86
N HIS A 44 4.16 14.58 -1.09
CA HIS A 44 5.38 14.88 -0.33
C HIS A 44 5.06 15.06 1.16
N ALA A 45 4.05 15.88 1.50
CA ALA A 45 3.64 16.12 2.88
C ALA A 45 3.23 14.81 3.60
N MET A 46 2.53 13.91 2.89
CA MET A 46 2.16 12.62 3.45
C MET A 46 3.39 11.71 3.68
N LEU A 47 4.35 11.69 2.76
CA LEU A 47 5.60 10.93 2.93
C LEU A 47 6.38 11.42 4.15
N GLU A 48 6.51 12.72 4.34
CA GLU A 48 7.14 13.32 5.52
C GLU A 48 6.41 12.92 6.81
N GLN A 49 5.08 12.96 6.82
CA GLN A 49 4.29 12.55 7.97
C GLN A 49 4.51 11.07 8.32
N VAL A 50 4.49 10.18 7.33
CA VAL A 50 4.74 8.75 7.53
C VAL A 50 6.15 8.52 8.07
N GLN A 51 7.13 9.21 7.53
CA GLN A 51 8.52 9.11 7.97
C GLN A 51 8.68 9.59 9.42
N ALA A 52 8.08 10.72 9.79
CA ALA A 52 8.08 11.23 11.15
C ALA A 52 7.43 10.24 12.14
N VAL A 53 6.36 9.56 11.75
CA VAL A 53 5.74 8.50 12.57
C VAL A 53 6.72 7.32 12.76
N LYS A 54 7.38 6.86 11.69
CA LYS A 54 8.36 5.75 11.77
C LYS A 54 9.55 6.10 12.66
N GLU A 55 10.01 7.35 12.61
CA GLU A 55 11.10 7.85 13.46
C GLU A 55 10.68 7.97 14.93
N ARG A 56 9.43 8.40 15.17
CA ARG A 56 8.87 8.47 16.52
C ARG A 56 8.64 7.10 17.16
N TYR A 57 8.30 6.09 16.35
CA TYR A 57 8.00 4.74 16.79
C TYR A 57 8.86 3.71 16.05
N PRO A 58 10.19 3.67 16.34
CA PRO A 58 11.09 2.77 15.64
C PRO A 58 10.76 1.31 15.96
N VAL A 59 10.65 0.49 14.92
CA VAL A 59 10.49 -0.96 15.09
C VAL A 59 11.79 -1.53 15.63
N ARG A 60 11.74 -2.26 16.76
CA ARG A 60 12.91 -2.99 17.25
C ARG A 60 13.29 -4.05 16.21
N LYS A 61 14.57 -4.09 15.80
CA LYS A 61 15.09 -5.16 14.93
C LYS A 61 14.73 -6.52 15.55
N GLY A 62 13.74 -7.21 14.96
CA GLY A 62 13.16 -8.45 15.50
C GLY A 62 11.64 -8.54 15.43
N GLN A 63 10.92 -7.43 15.19
CA GLN A 63 9.45 -7.40 15.05
C GLN A 63 8.96 -7.22 13.60
N ALA A 64 9.84 -7.32 12.60
CA ALA A 64 9.43 -7.24 11.21
C ALA A 64 8.73 -8.55 10.80
N SER A 65 7.42 -8.43 10.63
CA SER A 65 6.51 -9.30 9.88
C SER A 65 5.98 -10.55 10.60
N ASN A 66 4.69 -10.49 10.93
CA ASN A 66 3.75 -11.58 10.69
C ASN A 66 2.69 -11.08 9.71
#